data_AF-J4GNJ6-F1
#
_entry.id   AF-J4GNJ6-F1
#
_cell.length_a   1.000
_cell.length_b   1.000
_cell.length_c   1.000
_cell.angle_alpha   90.00
_cell.angle_beta   90.00
_cell.angle_gamma   90.00
#
_symmetry.space_group_name_H-M   'P 1'
#
loop_
_entity.id
_entity.type
_entity.pdbx_description
1 polymer ?
#
loop_
_entity_poly.entity_id
_entity_poly.type
_entity_poly.pdbx_seq_one_letter_code
_entity_poly.pdbx_strand_id
1 'polypeptide(L)'
;MNPVQFLASKFPGKTEQEYRSHLGNFQISGMTGLQLIGTLSGGQKSRVAFAVLSLLRPHVLLLDEPTNHLDIEGLDALMAALSSWNGGVILISHDERFITTVAKELWVCADGAVAKFKGDVQAYKSLIVSNIKARP
;
A
#
# COMPACT_ATOMS: atom_id res chain seq x y z
N MET A 1 6.57 20.88 -9.13
CA MET A 1 5.38 20.23 -9.70
C MET A 1 4.47 19.80 -8.56
N ASN A 2 3.16 20.10 -8.64
CA ASN A 2 2.16 19.65 -7.67
C ASN A 2 1.48 18.33 -8.11
N PRO A 3 0.73 17.63 -7.24
CA PRO A 3 0.05 16.38 -7.60
C PRO A 3 -0.83 16.47 -8.84
N VAL A 4 -1.63 17.52 -8.98
CA VAL A 4 -2.55 17.69 -10.12
C VAL A 4 -1.76 17.79 -11.44
N GLN A 5 -0.72 18.63 -11.48
CA GLN A 5 0.17 18.78 -12.62
C GLN A 5 0.93 17.48 -12.93
N PHE A 6 1.33 16.75 -11.90
CA PHE A 6 2.01 15.47 -12.05
C PHE A 6 1.11 14.42 -12.72
N LEU A 7 -0.14 14.30 -12.28
CA LEU A 7 -1.13 13.42 -12.90
C LEU A 7 -1.44 13.83 -14.34
N ALA A 8 -1.63 15.14 -14.58
CA ALA A 8 -1.91 15.67 -15.92
C ALA A 8 -0.76 15.41 -16.91
N SER A 9 0.48 15.56 -16.46
CA SER A 9 1.67 15.26 -17.26
C SER A 9 1.80 13.77 -17.57
N LYS A 10 1.51 12.90 -16.60
CA LYS A 10 1.71 11.44 -16.74
C LYS A 10 0.56 10.72 -17.44
N PHE A 11 -0.66 11.23 -17.36
CA PHE A 11 -1.88 10.57 -17.86
C PHE A 11 -2.73 11.51 -18.72
N PRO A 12 -2.19 12.13 -19.78
CA PRO A 12 -2.88 13.20 -20.52
C PRO A 12 -4.26 12.79 -21.04
N GLY A 13 -5.16 13.76 -21.16
CA GLY A 13 -6.51 13.55 -21.71
C GLY A 13 -7.67 13.79 -20.73
N LYS A 14 -7.39 14.15 -19.48
CA LYS A 14 -8.40 14.62 -18.52
C LYS A 14 -8.19 16.08 -18.16
N THR A 15 -9.26 16.73 -17.74
CA THR A 15 -9.24 18.11 -17.25
C THR A 15 -8.59 18.18 -15.86
N GLU A 16 -8.13 19.38 -15.49
CA GLU A 16 -7.59 19.63 -14.14
C GLU A 16 -8.61 19.26 -13.04
N GLN A 17 -9.88 19.56 -13.27
CA GLN A 17 -10.95 19.28 -12.32
C GLN A 17 -11.13 17.78 -12.11
N GLU A 18 -11.03 16.96 -13.17
CA GLU A 18 -11.10 15.50 -13.05
C GLU A 18 -9.93 14.93 -12.24
N TYR A 19 -8.71 15.46 -12.38
CA TYR A 19 -7.59 15.02 -11.53
C TYR A 19 -7.75 15.48 -10.09
N ARG A 20 -8.29 16.67 -9.84
CA ARG A 20 -8.62 17.14 -8.49
C ARG A 20 -9.66 16.24 -7.84
N SER A 21 -10.73 15.88 -8.56
CA SER A 21 -11.73 14.92 -8.10
C SER A 21 -11.13 13.55 -7.83
N HIS A 22 -10.28 13.05 -8.73
CA HIS A 22 -9.59 11.78 -8.56
C HIS A 22 -8.69 11.77 -7.33
N LEU A 23 -7.86 12.79 -7.13
CA LEU A 23 -7.03 12.97 -5.94
C LEU A 23 -7.88 13.12 -4.67
N GLY A 24 -9.05 13.74 -4.76
CA GLY A 24 -10.01 13.87 -3.67
C GLY A 24 -10.46 12.51 -3.12
N ASN A 25 -10.61 11.49 -3.97
CA ASN A 25 -10.94 10.12 -3.55
C ASN A 25 -9.84 9.48 -2.68
N PHE A 26 -8.61 9.99 -2.76
CA PHE A 26 -7.47 9.59 -1.93
C PHE A 26 -7.23 10.59 -0.81
N GLN A 27 -8.24 11.37 -0.42
CA GLN A 27 -8.17 12.41 0.60
C GLN A 27 -7.09 13.48 0.33
N ILE A 28 -6.75 13.73 -0.95
CA ILE A 28 -5.91 14.84 -1.40
C ILE A 28 -6.83 15.89 -2.02
N SER A 29 -7.36 16.78 -1.16
CA SER A 29 -8.33 17.80 -1.53
C SER A 29 -7.83 19.23 -1.27
N GLY A 30 -8.55 20.20 -1.83
CA GLY A 30 -8.28 21.63 -1.61
C GLY A 30 -6.87 22.04 -2.04
N MET A 31 -6.19 22.78 -1.16
CA MET A 31 -4.84 23.30 -1.41
C MET A 31 -3.77 22.20 -1.48
N THR A 32 -3.98 21.06 -0.83
CA THR A 32 -3.01 19.95 -0.78
C THR A 32 -2.68 19.42 -2.18
N GLY A 33 -3.67 19.33 -3.08
CA GLY A 33 -3.46 18.93 -4.46
C GLY A 33 -2.66 19.95 -5.30
N LEU A 34 -2.51 21.18 -4.81
CA LEU A 34 -1.81 22.27 -5.47
C LEU A 34 -0.45 22.60 -4.86
N GLN A 35 -0.16 22.08 -3.67
CA GLN A 35 1.15 22.17 -3.05
C GLN A 35 2.19 21.35 -3.82
N LEU A 36 3.46 21.77 -3.73
CA LEU A 36 4.55 21.02 -4.34
C LEU A 36 4.66 19.63 -3.71
N ILE A 37 4.86 18.59 -4.52
CA ILE A 37 4.97 17.22 -4.01
C ILE A 37 6.07 17.10 -2.94
N GLY A 38 7.17 17.87 -3.10
CA GLY A 38 8.26 17.91 -2.12
C GLY A 38 7.84 18.32 -0.72
N THR A 39 6.82 19.18 -0.58
CA THR A 39 6.35 19.73 0.70
C THR A 39 5.26 18.88 1.35
N LEU A 40 4.80 17.82 0.69
CA LEU A 40 3.79 16.92 1.25
C LEU A 40 4.39 16.04 2.37
N SER A 41 3.58 15.72 3.37
CA SER A 41 3.91 14.74 4.40
C SER A 41 4.08 13.34 3.80
N GLY A 42 4.69 12.41 4.54
CA GLY A 42 4.83 11.02 4.11
C GLY A 42 3.49 10.37 3.73
N GLY A 43 2.46 10.57 4.57
CA GLY A 43 1.11 10.04 4.32
C GLY A 43 0.44 10.66 3.09
N GLN A 44 0.62 11.97 2.87
CA GLN A 44 0.12 12.64 1.67
C GLN A 44 0.81 12.14 0.40
N LYS A 45 2.13 11.92 0.44
CA LYS A 45 2.88 11.32 -0.69
C LYS A 45 2.40 9.91 -0.98
N SER A 46 2.15 9.09 0.05
CA SER A 46 1.59 7.75 -0.08
C SER A 46 0.21 7.76 -0.75
N ARG A 47 -0.69 8.65 -0.32
CA ARG A 47 -2.01 8.84 -0.94
C ARG A 47 -1.92 9.28 -2.41
N VAL A 48 -1.00 10.17 -2.76
CA VAL A 48 -0.74 10.54 -4.17
C VAL A 48 -0.21 9.34 -4.97
N ALA A 49 0.65 8.50 -4.38
CA ALA A 49 1.12 7.29 -5.04
C ALA A 49 -0.03 6.30 -5.31
N PHE A 50 -0.94 6.08 -4.37
CA PHE A 50 -2.14 5.27 -4.59
C PHE A 50 -3.07 5.86 -5.66
N ALA A 51 -3.23 7.19 -5.69
CA ALA A 51 -3.97 7.86 -6.75
C ALA A 51 -3.36 7.60 -8.13
N VAL A 52 -2.03 7.55 -8.22
CA VAL A 52 -1.32 7.21 -9.47
C VAL A 52 -1.49 5.73 -9.83
N LEU A 53 -1.39 4.82 -8.86
CA LEU A 53 -1.56 3.38 -9.08
C LEU A 53 -2.95 3.03 -9.61
N SER A 54 -4.00 3.68 -9.09
CA SER A 54 -5.37 3.48 -9.58
C SER A 54 -5.57 3.92 -11.03
N LEU A 55 -4.81 4.93 -11.51
CA LEU A 55 -4.83 5.32 -12.93
C LEU A 55 -4.03 4.38 -13.82
N LEU A 56 -2.94 3.80 -13.30
CA LEU A 56 -2.11 2.83 -14.04
C LEU A 56 -2.85 1.52 -14.30
N ARG A 57 -3.76 1.11 -13.40
CA ARG A 57 -4.47 -0.18 -13.45
C ARG A 57 -3.51 -1.37 -13.69
N PRO A 58 -2.46 -1.54 -12.87
CA PRO A 58 -1.49 -2.61 -13.07
C PRO A 58 -2.11 -4.00 -12.86
N HIS A 59 -1.53 -5.04 -13.45
CA HIS A 59 -1.95 -6.41 -13.19
C HIS A 59 -1.45 -6.94 -11.84
N VAL A 60 -0.32 -6.42 -11.36
CA VAL A 60 0.32 -6.83 -10.10
C VAL A 60 0.76 -5.58 -9.32
N LEU A 61 0.49 -5.56 -8.02
CA LEU A 61 0.96 -4.55 -7.07
C LEU A 61 2.06 -5.16 -6.18
N LEU A 62 3.18 -4.45 -6.06
CA LEU A 62 4.24 -4.74 -5.09
C LEU A 62 4.23 -3.61 -4.07
N LEU A 63 3.98 -3.94 -2.82
CA LEU A 63 3.81 -2.98 -1.73
C LEU A 63 4.79 -3.29 -0.60
N ASP A 64 5.77 -2.41 -0.42
CA ASP A 64 6.73 -2.52 0.67
C ASP A 64 6.36 -1.55 1.79
N GLU A 65 6.00 -2.11 2.95
CA GLU A 65 5.51 -1.40 4.13
C GLU A 65 4.45 -0.32 3.82
N PRO A 66 3.34 -0.69 3.16
CA PRO A 66 2.36 0.29 2.66
C PRO A 66 1.53 0.94 3.76
N THR A 67 1.59 0.41 4.99
CA THR A 67 0.90 0.95 6.18
C THR A 67 1.64 2.16 6.77
N ASN A 68 2.91 2.37 6.39
CA ASN A 68 3.70 3.47 6.91
C ASN A 68 3.07 4.82 6.59
N HIS A 69 3.01 5.69 7.61
CA HIS A 69 2.46 7.04 7.52
C HIS A 69 0.95 7.10 7.18
N LEU A 70 0.22 5.99 7.31
CA LEU A 70 -1.24 5.99 7.27
C LEU A 70 -1.82 6.13 8.68
N ASP A 71 -2.89 6.91 8.77
CA ASP A 71 -3.81 6.91 9.90
C ASP A 71 -4.71 5.67 9.85
N ILE A 72 -5.50 5.45 10.91
CA ILE A 72 -6.40 4.29 11.02
C ILE A 72 -7.39 4.25 9.84
N GLU A 73 -7.95 5.41 9.47
CA GLU A 73 -8.90 5.51 8.35
C GLU A 73 -8.23 5.18 7.01
N GLY A 74 -7.01 5.70 6.77
CA GLY A 74 -6.23 5.38 5.58
C GLY A 74 -5.85 3.91 5.50
N LEU A 75 -5.54 3.28 6.63
CA LEU A 75 -5.25 1.85 6.72
C LEU A 75 -6.48 1.01 6.36
N ASP A 76 -7.65 1.32 6.94
CA ASP A 76 -8.90 0.61 6.65
C ASP A 76 -9.30 0.76 5.16
N ALA A 77 -9.15 1.96 4.59
CA ALA A 77 -9.40 2.22 3.18
C ALA A 77 -8.45 1.43 2.26
N LEU A 78 -7.16 1.36 2.63
CA LEU A 78 -6.17 0.57 1.89
C LEU A 78 -6.51 -0.93 1.94
N MET A 79 -6.86 -1.46 3.10
CA MET A 79 -7.26 -2.86 3.25
C MET A 79 -8.48 -3.17 2.37
N ALA A 80 -9.50 -2.32 2.38
CA ALA A 80 -10.69 -2.50 1.53
C ALA A 80 -10.35 -2.45 0.02
N ALA A 81 -9.47 -1.53 -0.38
CA ALA A 81 -9.04 -1.40 -1.77
C ALA A 81 -8.24 -2.63 -2.24
N LEU A 82 -7.34 -3.16 -1.41
CA LEU A 82 -6.55 -4.34 -1.76
C LEU A 82 -7.39 -5.62 -1.75
N SER A 83 -8.35 -5.74 -0.83
CA SER A 83 -9.29 -6.88 -0.80
C SER A 83 -10.22 -6.93 -2.01
N SER A 84 -10.55 -5.79 -2.60
CA SER A 84 -11.36 -5.69 -3.83
C SER A 84 -10.52 -5.68 -5.12
N TRP A 85 -9.19 -5.71 -4.99
CA TRP A 85 -8.29 -5.71 -6.14
C TRP A 85 -8.34 -7.05 -6.88
N ASN A 86 -8.63 -7.00 -8.19
CA ASN A 86 -8.74 -8.21 -9.01
C ASN A 86 -7.39 -8.69 -9.59
N GLY A 87 -6.31 -7.93 -9.38
CA GLY A 87 -4.95 -8.30 -9.80
C GLY A 87 -4.17 -9.04 -8.70
N GLY A 88 -2.91 -9.35 -9.00
CA GLY A 88 -1.98 -9.88 -8.00
C GLY A 88 -1.53 -8.80 -7.01
N VAL A 89 -1.34 -9.18 -5.75
CA VAL A 89 -0.75 -8.31 -4.72
C VAL A 89 0.34 -9.08 -4.00
N ILE A 90 1.55 -8.53 -3.99
CA ILE A 90 2.65 -8.94 -3.13
C ILE A 90 2.86 -7.79 -2.14
N LEU A 91 2.70 -8.09 -0.85
CA LEU A 91 2.88 -7.10 0.21
C LEU A 91 3.92 -7.57 1.21
N ILE A 92 4.68 -6.62 1.74
CA ILE A 92 5.59 -6.78 2.86
C ILE A 92 5.09 -5.82 3.94
N SER A 93 4.84 -6.34 5.14
CA SER A 93 4.43 -5.53 6.28
C SER A 93 4.78 -6.20 7.59
N HIS A 94 4.98 -5.40 8.64
CA HIS A 94 5.06 -5.84 10.02
C HIS A 94 3.72 -5.78 10.77
N ASP A 95 2.65 -5.27 10.14
CA ASP A 95 1.32 -5.16 10.77
C ASP A 95 0.53 -6.46 10.64
N GLU A 96 0.34 -7.15 11.77
CA GLU A 96 -0.38 -8.43 11.86
C GLU A 96 -1.85 -8.32 11.38
N ARG A 97 -2.54 -7.22 11.71
CA ARG A 97 -3.94 -7.01 11.33
C ARG A 97 -4.04 -6.80 9.82
N PHE A 98 -3.15 -5.98 9.26
CA PHE A 98 -3.10 -5.71 7.83
C PHE A 98 -2.85 -6.99 7.03
N ILE A 99 -1.82 -7.76 7.41
CA ILE A 99 -1.49 -9.03 6.75
C ILE A 99 -2.66 -10.01 6.84
N THR A 100 -3.23 -10.20 8.03
CA THR A 100 -4.33 -11.16 8.23
C THR A 100 -5.60 -10.79 7.46
N THR A 101 -5.81 -9.50 7.21
CA THR A 101 -7.00 -9.01 6.49
C THR A 101 -6.84 -9.10 4.97
N VAL A 102 -5.65 -8.79 4.44
CA VAL A 102 -5.43 -8.63 3.00
C VAL A 102 -4.79 -9.87 2.35
N ALA A 103 -3.85 -10.51 3.04
CA ALA A 103 -3.08 -11.60 2.47
C ALA A 103 -3.86 -12.91 2.49
N LYS A 104 -3.91 -13.59 1.34
CA LYS A 104 -4.49 -14.94 1.21
C LYS A 104 -3.48 -16.04 1.53
N GLU A 105 -2.19 -15.73 1.39
CA GLU A 105 -1.09 -16.68 1.56
C GLU A 105 0.08 -15.98 2.24
N LEU A 106 0.80 -16.74 3.06
CA LEU A 106 2.05 -16.30 3.68
C LEU A 106 3.22 -16.99 3.00
N TRP A 107 4.26 -16.22 2.73
CA TRP A 107 5.51 -16.69 2.14
C TRP A 107 6.67 -16.24 3.02
N VAL A 108 7.58 -17.16 3.30
CA VAL A 108 8.72 -16.94 4.20
C VAL A 108 9.99 -16.96 3.38
N CYS A 109 10.77 -15.90 3.51
CA CYS A 109 12.11 -15.79 2.95
C CYS A 109 13.13 -16.14 4.04
N ALA A 110 13.75 -17.31 3.94
CA ALA A 110 14.75 -17.81 4.88
C ALA A 110 15.69 -18.80 4.19
N ASP A 111 16.91 -18.95 4.72
CA ASP A 111 17.89 -19.96 4.26
C ASP A 111 18.17 -19.91 2.74
N GLY A 112 18.15 -18.71 2.16
CA GLY A 112 18.38 -18.49 0.73
C GLY A 112 17.22 -18.92 -0.18
N ALA A 113 16.04 -19.26 0.38
CA ALA A 113 14.86 -19.68 -0.35
C ALA A 113 13.61 -18.89 0.07
N VAL A 114 12.60 -18.91 -0.79
CA VAL A 114 11.27 -18.36 -0.52
C VAL A 114 10.26 -19.49 -0.66
N ALA A 115 9.55 -19.81 0.43
CA ALA A 115 8.62 -20.92 0.48
C ALA A 115 7.28 -20.49 1.05
N LYS A 116 6.20 -21.08 0.52
CA LYS A 116 4.86 -20.89 1.05
C LYS A 116 4.76 -21.50 2.46
N PHE A 117 4.34 -20.69 3.42
CA PHE A 117 4.09 -21.12 4.78
C PHE A 117 2.67 -21.70 4.89
N LYS A 118 2.57 -22.90 5.46
CA LYS A 118 1.30 -23.60 5.67
C LYS A 118 0.78 -23.29 7.08
N GLY A 119 0.28 -22.08 7.26
CA GLY A 119 -0.27 -21.59 8.53
C GLY A 119 -0.69 -20.13 8.41
N ASP A 120 -1.24 -19.59 9.49
CA ASP A 120 -1.57 -18.18 9.61
C ASP A 120 -0.45 -17.38 10.28
N VAL A 121 -0.67 -16.08 10.49
CA VAL A 121 0.29 -15.18 11.13
C VAL A 121 0.61 -15.63 12.56
N GLN A 122 -0.37 -16.18 13.29
CA GLN A 122 -0.17 -16.65 14.66
C GLN A 122 0.68 -17.92 14.72
N ALA A 123 0.44 -18.88 13.83
CA ALA A 123 1.26 -20.07 13.68
C ALA A 123 2.70 -19.69 13.33
N TYR A 124 2.89 -18.71 12.44
CA TYR A 124 4.22 -18.21 12.09
C TYR A 124 4.91 -17.56 13.29
N LYS A 125 4.21 -16.70 14.04
CA LYS A 125 4.74 -16.07 15.26
C LYS A 125 5.16 -17.10 16.31
N SER A 126 4.35 -18.13 16.52
CA SER A 126 4.64 -19.23 17.44
C SER A 126 5.90 -19.99 17.04
N LEU A 127 6.05 -20.27 15.74
CA LEU A 127 7.25 -20.90 15.18
C LEU A 127 8.51 -20.06 15.47
N ILE A 128 8.47 -18.75 15.19
CA ILE A 128 9.60 -17.85 15.45
C ILE A 128 9.99 -17.85 16.93
N VAL A 129 9.02 -17.75 17.84
CA VAL A 129 9.27 -17.76 19.29
C VAL A 129 9.89 -19.09 19.73
N SER A 130 9.41 -20.22 19.20
CA SER A 130 9.97 -21.54 19.52
C SER A 130 11.42 -21.70 19.04
N ASN A 131 11.73 -21.19 17.84
CA ASN A 131 13.06 -21.24 17.26
C ASN A 131 14.06 -20.35 18.02
N ILE A 132 13.62 -19.21 18.53
CA ILE A 132 14.46 -18.35 19.39
C ILE A 132 14.81 -19.07 20.69
N LYS A 133 13.84 -19.75 21.33
CA LYS A 133 14.08 -20.51 22.56
C LYS A 133 14.96 -21.75 22.36
N ALA A 134 15.03 -22.28 21.14
CA ALA A 134 15.83 -23.44 20.79
C ALA A 134 17.28 -23.09 20.40
N ARG A 135 17.62 -21.80 20.23
CA ARG A 135 19.02 -21.37 20.01
C ARG A 135 19.73 -21.27 21.37
N PRO A 136 20.85 -21.99 21.56
CA PRO A 136 21.59 -22.01 22.82
C PRO A 136 22.25 -20.67 23.15
#